data_AF-A0A358XYS5-F1
#
_entry.id   AF-A0A358XYS5-F1
#
_cell.length_a   1.000
_cell.length_b   1.000
_cell.length_c   1.000
_cell.angle_alpha   90.00
_cell.angle_beta   90.00
_cell.angle_gamma   90.00
#
_symmetry.space_group_name_H-M   'P 1'
#
loop_
_entity.id
_entity.type
_entity.pdbx_description
1 polymer ?
#
loop_
_entity_poly.entity_id
_entity_poly.type
_entity_poly.pdbx_seq_one_letter_code
_entity_poly.pdbx_strand_id
1 'polypeptide(L)'
;GGLPLDSWIEFRGSSGERLRCTLASKIESIDKLFFTNSDGEKVLEITRLRLAHELKAGTVRVISEGMIMKRAMQSVIAYLSKTSRTGARAEDS
;
A
#
# COMPACT_ATOMS: atom_id res chain seq x y z
N GLY A 1 -15.80 5.00 1.83
CA GLY A 1 -14.45 5.13 2.41
C GLY A 1 -13.46 5.35 1.28
N GLY A 2 -12.46 6.19 1.47
CA GLY A 2 -11.42 6.43 0.45
C GLY A 2 -10.36 5.33 0.43
N LEU A 3 -9.62 5.22 -0.65
CA LEU A 3 -8.47 4.32 -0.82
C LEU A 3 -7.50 4.40 0.39
N PRO A 4 -7.12 3.30 1.07
CA PRO A 4 -6.22 3.32 2.23
C PRO A 4 -4.84 3.93 1.92
N LEU A 5 -4.18 4.51 2.92
CA LEU A 5 -2.74 4.79 2.82
C LEU A 5 -1.97 3.50 2.55
N ASP A 6 -0.77 3.63 1.99
CA ASP A 6 0.09 2.51 1.60
C ASP A 6 -0.51 1.62 0.48
N SER A 7 -1.62 2.03 -0.15
CA SER A 7 -2.19 1.28 -1.28
C SER A 7 -1.30 1.41 -2.50
N TRP A 8 -0.96 0.26 -3.09
CA TRP A 8 -0.21 0.17 -4.34
C TRP A 8 -1.14 0.28 -5.54
N ILE A 9 -0.80 1.17 -6.46
CA ILE A 9 -1.62 1.46 -7.64
C ILE A 9 -0.77 1.40 -8.91
N GLU A 10 -1.39 0.96 -9.99
CA GLU A 10 -0.89 1.10 -11.36
C GLU A 10 -1.79 2.08 -12.12
N PHE A 11 -1.21 3.19 -12.60
CA PHE A 11 -1.81 4.07 -13.61
C PHE A 11 -1.31 3.63 -14.99
N ARG A 12 -2.22 3.57 -15.96
CA ARG A 12 -1.91 3.22 -17.36
C ARG A 12 -2.14 4.44 -18.23
N GLY A 13 -1.08 4.95 -18.83
CA GLY A 13 -1.17 6.05 -19.77
C GLY A 13 -1.56 5.60 -21.17
N SER A 14 -1.90 6.56 -22.02
CA SER A 14 -2.49 6.30 -23.34
C SER A 14 -1.52 5.66 -24.34
N SER A 15 -0.20 5.82 -24.15
CA SER A 15 0.84 5.20 -24.98
C SER A 15 1.35 3.86 -24.42
N GLY A 16 0.70 3.32 -23.37
CA GLY A 16 1.06 2.04 -22.76
C GLY A 16 2.08 2.14 -21.62
N GLU A 17 2.56 3.34 -21.30
CA GLU A 17 3.36 3.60 -20.11
C GLU A 17 2.59 3.25 -18.84
N ARG A 18 3.33 2.78 -17.82
CA ARG A 18 2.77 2.40 -16.54
C ARG A 18 3.49 3.14 -15.43
N LEU A 19 2.73 3.82 -14.58
CA LEU A 19 3.24 4.40 -13.34
C LEU A 19 2.74 3.54 -12.18
N ARG A 20 3.68 2.94 -11.44
CA ARG A 20 3.38 2.27 -10.18
C ARG A 20 3.81 3.14 -9.02
N CYS A 21 2.90 3.36 -8.10
CA CYS A 21 3.12 4.24 -6.96
C CYS A 21 2.26 3.85 -5.77
N THR A 22 2.60 4.40 -4.62
CA THR A 22 1.93 4.15 -3.33
C THR A 22 1.23 5.41 -2.85
N LEU A 23 0.01 5.30 -2.30
CA LEU A 23 -0.64 6.45 -1.67
C LEU A 23 0.05 6.81 -0.35
N ALA A 24 0.84 7.88 -0.35
CA ALA A 24 1.62 8.31 0.81
C ALA A 24 0.83 9.24 1.73
N SER A 25 0.02 10.14 1.17
CA SER A 25 -0.77 11.07 1.99
C SER A 25 -2.06 11.52 1.31
N LYS A 26 -2.96 12.00 2.16
CA LYS A 26 -4.25 12.59 1.79
C LYS A 26 -4.39 13.91 2.52
N ILE A 27 -4.62 14.99 1.81
CA ILE A 27 -4.88 16.29 2.43
C ILE A 27 -6.32 16.67 2.12
N GLU A 28 -7.18 16.53 3.12
CA GLU A 28 -8.63 16.72 2.98
C GLU A 28 -8.98 18.18 2.65
N SER A 29 -8.27 19.16 3.23
CA SER A 29 -8.55 20.60 3.05
C SER A 29 -8.38 21.10 1.61
N ILE A 30 -7.61 20.39 0.78
CA ILE A 30 -7.36 20.76 -0.63
C ILE A 30 -7.81 19.66 -1.61
N ASP A 31 -8.54 18.65 -1.12
CA ASP A 31 -8.98 17.47 -1.87
C ASP A 31 -7.88 16.81 -2.72
N LYS A 32 -6.68 16.66 -2.16
CA LYS A 32 -5.53 16.10 -2.88
C LYS A 32 -5.01 14.81 -2.28
N LEU A 33 -4.59 13.93 -3.18
CA LEU A 33 -3.92 12.68 -2.91
C LEU A 33 -2.51 12.75 -3.47
N PHE A 34 -1.53 12.31 -2.68
CA PHE A 34 -0.13 12.36 -3.04
C PHE A 34 0.47 10.95 -3.08
N PHE A 35 1.10 10.64 -4.20
CA PHE A 35 1.62 9.33 -4.51
C PHE A 35 3.13 9.36 -4.64
N THR A 36 3.78 8.32 -4.13
CA THR A 36 5.25 8.20 -4.16
C THR A 36 5.72 6.96 -4.92
N ASN A 37 6.94 7.02 -5.45
CA ASN A 37 7.66 5.85 -5.95
C ASN A 37 8.21 4.99 -4.79
N SER A 38 9.05 4.00 -5.12
CA SER A 38 9.74 3.15 -4.14
C SER A 38 10.72 3.90 -3.25
N ASP A 39 11.25 5.03 -3.72
CA ASP A 39 12.24 5.83 -3.00
C ASP A 39 11.58 6.91 -2.11
N GLY A 40 10.23 6.97 -2.12
CA GLY A 40 9.46 7.92 -1.33
C GLY A 40 9.29 9.30 -1.97
N GLU A 41 9.76 9.49 -3.19
CA GLU A 41 9.62 10.75 -3.92
C GLU A 41 8.20 10.91 -4.46
N LYS A 42 7.64 12.13 -4.37
CA LYS A 42 6.32 12.44 -4.92
C LYS A 42 6.35 12.36 -6.45
N VAL A 43 5.66 11.37 -7.01
CA VAL A 43 5.56 11.16 -8.46
C VAL A 43 4.21 11.54 -9.06
N LEU A 44 3.16 11.62 -8.24
CA LEU A 44 1.83 12.02 -8.72
C LEU A 44 1.04 12.76 -7.64
N GLU A 45 0.28 13.75 -8.10
CA GLU A 45 -0.65 14.54 -7.30
C GLU A 45 -1.97 14.61 -8.06
N ILE A 46 -3.05 14.14 -7.44
CA ILE A 46 -4.35 13.99 -8.11
C ILE A 46 -5.50 14.25 -7.12
N THR A 47 -6.64 14.74 -7.62
CA THR A 47 -7.84 14.90 -6.80
C THR A 47 -8.54 13.57 -6.57
N ARG A 48 -9.37 13.48 -5.53
CA ARG A 48 -10.19 12.28 -5.29
C ARG A 48 -11.14 12.01 -6.45
N LEU A 49 -11.75 13.08 -6.98
CA LEU A 49 -12.68 12.98 -8.10
C LEU A 49 -11.99 12.41 -9.35
N ARG A 50 -10.79 12.92 -9.69
CA ARG A 50 -10.06 12.40 -10.84
C ARG A 50 -9.64 10.95 -10.62
N LEU A 51 -9.13 10.58 -9.45
CA LEU A 51 -8.81 9.18 -9.16
C LEU A 51 -10.05 8.27 -9.30
N ALA A 52 -11.21 8.71 -8.81
CA ALA A 52 -12.45 7.96 -8.93
C ALA A 52 -12.87 7.77 -10.40
N HIS A 53 -12.72 8.80 -11.24
CA HIS A 53 -12.97 8.69 -12.68
C HIS A 53 -12.02 7.70 -13.36
N GLU A 54 -10.73 7.75 -13.05
CA GLU A 54 -9.73 6.85 -13.64
C GLU A 54 -9.94 5.38 -13.20
N LEU A 55 -10.31 5.17 -11.92
CA LEU A 55 -10.70 3.85 -11.42
C LEU A 55 -11.94 3.32 -12.17
N LYS A 56 -12.94 4.17 -12.37
CA LYS A 56 -14.16 3.81 -13.12
C LYS A 56 -13.86 3.54 -14.60
N ALA A 57 -12.93 4.28 -15.19
CA ALA A 57 -12.50 4.11 -16.58
C ALA A 57 -11.59 2.89 -16.79
N GLY A 58 -11.06 2.27 -15.73
CA GLY A 58 -10.15 1.13 -15.81
C GLY A 58 -8.72 1.48 -16.23
N THR A 59 -8.41 2.77 -16.33
CA THR A 59 -7.05 3.31 -16.57
C THR A 59 -6.20 3.27 -15.31
N VAL A 60 -6.82 3.12 -14.14
CA VAL A 60 -6.16 2.91 -12.85
C VAL A 60 -6.61 1.60 -12.22
N ARG A 61 -5.65 0.87 -11.65
CA ARG A 61 -5.89 -0.38 -10.94
C ARG A 61 -5.21 -0.40 -9.59
N VAL A 62 -5.95 -0.74 -8.54
CA VAL A 62 -5.39 -1.06 -7.22
C VAL A 62 -4.74 -2.45 -7.30
N ILE A 63 -3.45 -2.52 -7.02
CA ILE A 63 -2.68 -3.78 -7.01
C ILE A 63 -2.83 -4.45 -5.64
N SER A 64 -2.74 -3.67 -4.57
CA SER A 64 -2.84 -4.15 -3.20
C SER A 64 -3.26 -3.01 -2.27
N GLU A 65 -4.12 -3.33 -1.30
CA GLU A 65 -4.43 -2.45 -0.18
C GLU A 65 -3.37 -2.69 0.90
N GLY A 66 -2.64 -1.64 1.31
CA GLY A 66 -1.39 -1.71 2.09
C GLY A 66 -1.38 -2.50 3.41
N MET A 67 -2.52 -3.05 3.84
CA MET A 67 -2.64 -3.91 5.01
C MET A 67 -2.17 -5.35 4.80
N ILE A 68 -2.15 -5.88 3.58
CA ILE A 68 -1.77 -7.29 3.34
C ILE A 68 -0.31 -7.53 3.75
N MET A 69 0.58 -6.60 3.43
CA MET A 69 2.01 -6.70 3.78
C MET A 69 2.24 -6.55 5.29
N LYS A 70 1.58 -5.58 5.94
CA LYS A 70 1.69 -5.39 7.40
C LYS A 70 1.24 -6.65 8.14
N ARG A 71 0.15 -7.29 7.70
CA ARG A 71 -0.33 -8.54 8.30
C ARG A 71 0.62 -9.72 8.06
N ALA A 72 1.16 -9.87 6.85
CA ALA A 72 2.14 -10.91 6.57
C ALA A 72 3.38 -10.77 7.46
N MET A 73 3.95 -9.56 7.57
CA MET A 73 5.09 -9.30 8.45
C MET A 73 4.78 -9.59 9.92
N GLN A 74 3.63 -9.12 10.42
CA GLN A 74 3.20 -9.40 11.80
C GLN A 74 3.06 -10.90 12.05
N SER A 75 2.59 -11.67 11.07
CA SER A 75 2.44 -13.13 11.19
C SER A 75 3.79 -13.85 11.28
N VAL A 76 4.80 -13.40 10.53
CA VAL A 76 6.17 -13.93 10.59
C VAL A 76 6.82 -13.61 11.94
N ILE A 77 6.70 -12.37 12.41
CA ILE A 77 7.22 -11.96 13.74
C ILE A 77 6.56 -12.82 14.83
N ALA A 78 5.24 -13.00 14.78
CA ALA A 78 4.51 -13.82 15.74
C ALA A 78 5.00 -15.28 15.72
N TYR A 79 5.19 -15.86 14.55
CA TYR A 79 5.73 -17.21 14.38
C TYR A 79 7.13 -17.36 15.02
N LEU A 80 8.06 -16.45 14.71
CA LEU A 80 9.42 -16.48 15.28
C LEU A 80 9.40 -16.35 16.81
N SER A 81 8.54 -15.50 17.37
CA SER A 81 8.38 -15.33 18.82
C SER A 81 7.79 -16.56 19.54
N LYS A 82 7.06 -17.40 18.81
CA LYS A 82 6.48 -18.64 19.35
C LYS A 82 7.53 -19.76 19.37
N THR A 83 8.34 -19.84 18.31
CA THR A 83 9.43 -20.80 18.21
C THR A 83 10.49 -20.57 19.30
N SER A 84 10.88 -19.31 19.57
CA SER A 84 11.87 -19.01 20.62
C SER A 84 11.42 -19.39 22.04
N ARG A 85 10.11 -19.42 22.32
CA ARG A 85 9.55 -19.84 23.62
C ARG A 85 9.38 -21.34 23.78
N THR A 86 9.43 -22.11 22.68
CA THR A 86 9.26 -23.56 22.73
C THR A 86 10.58 -24.27 23.10
N GLY A 87 11.75 -23.65 22.81
CA GLY A 87 13.05 -24.16 23.24
C GLY A 87 13.32 -24.04 24.75
N ALA A 88 12.71 -23.05 25.43
CA ALA A 88 12.97 -22.78 26.86
C ALA A 88 12.18 -23.67 27.85
N ARG A 89 11.43 -24.67 27.36
CA ARG A 89 10.66 -25.61 28.21
C ARG A 89 11.18 -27.05 28.18
N ALA A 90 12.27 -27.32 27.46
CA ALA A 90 12.86 -28.66 27.35
C ALA A 90 14.08 -28.88 28.27
N GLU A 91 14.45 -27.92 29.12
CA GLU A 91 15.61 -28.01 30.01
C GLU A 91 15.26 -28.19 31.50
N ASP A 92 14.01 -28.51 31.82
CA ASP A 92 13.55 -28.82 33.19
C ASP A 92 12.78 -30.15 33.18
N SER A 93 13.51 -31.25 32.98
CA SER A 93 13.05 -32.64 33.19
C SER A 93 14.23 -33.55 33.49
#